data_AF-A0A2E4BE88-F1
#
_entry.id   AF-A0A2E4BE88-F1
#
_cell.length_a   1.000
_cell.length_b   1.000
_cell.length_c   1.000
_cell.angle_alpha   90.00
_cell.angle_beta   90.00
_cell.angle_gamma   90.00
#
_symmetry.space_group_name_H-M   'P 1'
#
loop_
_entity.id
_entity.type
_entity.pdbx_description
1 polymer ?
#
loop_
_entity_poly.entity_id
_entity_poly.type
_entity_poly.pdbx_seq_one_letter_code
_entity_poly.pdbx_strand_id
1 'polypeptide(L)'
;MDKLMINYKSIILFSITLFFVIISSSLIADDHKDHKKRDKNMTKMTKITIKIDRIFKSDNIDFTRLVKIGKQLKKLGIEFPDYSKPDSNRGSSKSSMWTERELFLDMNQDFVDSVDGFILAAEKKDKEDAWKKFKVAFDECQRCHHKFARAKINLLED
;
A
#
# COMPACT_ATOMS: atom_id res chain seq x y z
N MET A 1 -28.49 -8.54 -57.78
CA MET A 1 -27.93 -7.59 -56.78
C MET A 1 -28.75 -7.73 -55.52
N ASP A 2 -28.38 -8.66 -54.65
CA ASP A 2 -29.14 -8.90 -53.43
C ASP A 2 -28.77 -7.86 -52.38
N LYS A 3 -29.77 -7.07 -51.98
CA LYS A 3 -29.65 -6.11 -50.88
C LYS A 3 -29.43 -6.90 -49.60
N LEU A 4 -28.24 -6.75 -48.99
CA LEU A 4 -27.99 -7.21 -47.63
C LEU A 4 -29.01 -6.53 -46.69
N MET A 5 -30.05 -7.26 -46.28
CA MET A 5 -30.92 -6.81 -45.20
C MET A 5 -30.16 -6.94 -43.89
N ILE A 6 -29.55 -5.84 -43.49
CA ILE A 6 -28.85 -5.74 -42.22
C ILE A 6 -29.88 -5.86 -41.09
N ASN A 7 -29.81 -6.97 -40.34
CA ASN A 7 -30.68 -7.21 -39.20
C ASN A 7 -30.27 -6.27 -38.04
N TYR A 8 -31.03 -5.21 -37.84
CA TYR A 8 -30.76 -4.19 -36.81
C TYR A 8 -30.63 -4.79 -35.40
N LYS A 9 -31.30 -5.92 -35.11
CA LYS A 9 -31.14 -6.64 -33.83
C LYS A 9 -29.74 -7.22 -33.67
N SER A 10 -29.14 -7.72 -34.76
CA SER A 10 -27.76 -8.24 -34.77
C SER A 10 -26.72 -7.13 -34.62
N ILE A 11 -26.97 -5.94 -35.18
CA ILE A 11 -26.12 -4.77 -34.95
C ILE A 11 -26.19 -4.35 -33.49
N ILE A 12 -27.38 -4.21 -32.91
CA ILE A 12 -27.54 -3.80 -31.51
C ILE A 12 -26.85 -4.80 -30.57
N LEU A 13 -27.01 -6.10 -30.81
CA LEU A 13 -26.36 -7.13 -30.02
C LEU A 13 -24.82 -7.06 -30.12
N PHE A 14 -24.29 -6.80 -31.32
CA PHE A 14 -22.85 -6.60 -31.53
C PHE A 14 -22.32 -5.33 -30.87
N SER A 15 -23.06 -4.23 -30.90
CA SER A 15 -22.69 -2.99 -30.22
C SER A 15 -22.67 -3.14 -28.70
N ILE A 16 -23.63 -3.88 -28.13
CA ILE A 16 -23.69 -4.16 -26.69
C ILE A 16 -22.50 -5.03 -26.27
N THR A 17 -22.19 -6.11 -27.00
CA THR A 17 -21.04 -6.96 -26.67
C THR A 17 -19.72 -6.22 -26.80
N LEU A 18 -19.55 -5.38 -27.83
CA LEU A 18 -18.35 -4.56 -27.99
C LEU A 18 -18.18 -3.57 -26.83
N PHE A 19 -19.27 -2.95 -26.37
CA PHE A 19 -19.27 -2.06 -25.22
C PHE A 19 -18.83 -2.78 -23.93
N PHE A 20 -19.33 -4.00 -23.68
CA PHE A 20 -18.90 -4.80 -22.54
C PHE A 20 -17.43 -5.23 -22.61
N VAL A 21 -16.90 -5.53 -23.80
CA VAL A 21 -15.47 -5.86 -23.99
C VAL A 21 -14.57 -4.65 -23.69
N ILE A 22 -14.97 -3.45 -24.12
CA ILE A 22 -14.22 -2.22 -23.84
C ILE A 22 -14.22 -1.92 -22.33
N ILE A 23 -15.37 -2.02 -21.66
CA ILE A 23 -15.45 -1.82 -20.20
C ILE A 23 -14.59 -2.87 -19.48
N SER A 24 -14.71 -4.14 -19.83
CA SER A 24 -13.95 -5.22 -19.16
C SER A 24 -12.43 -5.04 -19.32
N SER A 25 -11.96 -4.65 -20.51
CA SER A 25 -10.54 -4.39 -20.74
C SER A 25 -10.03 -3.14 -20.00
N SER A 26 -10.83 -2.08 -19.87
CA SER A 26 -10.48 -0.92 -19.03
C SER A 26 -10.36 -1.29 -17.55
N LEU A 27 -11.27 -2.11 -17.03
CA LEU A 27 -11.25 -2.56 -15.64
C LEU A 27 -10.02 -3.41 -15.32
N ILE A 28 -9.63 -4.31 -16.23
CA ILE A 28 -8.42 -5.14 -16.10
C ILE A 28 -7.13 -4.29 -16.16
N ALA A 29 -7.10 -3.27 -17.02
CA ALA A 29 -5.93 -2.41 -17.17
C ALA A 29 -5.66 -1.53 -15.92
N ASP A 30 -6.71 -1.10 -15.22
CA ASP A 30 -6.59 -0.31 -14.00
C ASP A 30 -6.19 -1.18 -12.79
N ASP A 31 -6.73 -2.40 -12.68
CA ASP A 31 -6.37 -3.38 -11.64
C ASP A 31 -4.85 -3.67 -11.61
N HIS A 32 -4.27 -3.91 -12.79
CA HIS A 32 -2.83 -4.16 -12.92
C HIS A 32 -1.93 -2.97 -12.50
N LYS A 33 -2.39 -1.73 -12.67
CA LYS A 33 -1.62 -0.53 -12.28
C LYS A 33 -1.63 -0.32 -10.78
N ASP A 34 -2.77 -0.55 -10.12
CA ASP A 34 -2.93 -0.34 -8.69
C ASP A 34 -2.10 -1.34 -7.88
N HIS A 35 -2.12 -2.63 -8.25
CA HIS A 35 -1.26 -3.64 -7.61
C HIS A 35 0.23 -3.31 -7.72
N LYS A 36 0.68 -2.92 -8.92
CA LYS A 36 2.07 -2.52 -9.16
C LYS A 36 2.47 -1.31 -8.31
N LYS A 37 1.56 -0.35 -8.15
CA LYS A 37 1.78 0.84 -7.33
C LYS A 37 1.84 0.48 -5.84
N ARG A 38 0.95 -0.39 -5.35
CA ARG A 38 0.97 -0.91 -3.97
C ARG A 38 2.29 -1.59 -3.64
N ASP A 39 2.75 -2.51 -4.48
CA ASP A 39 4.00 -3.25 -4.25
C ASP A 39 5.23 -2.34 -4.29
N LYS A 40 5.21 -1.35 -5.19
CA LYS A 40 6.23 -0.30 -5.24
C LYS A 40 6.23 0.55 -3.97
N ASN A 41 5.05 0.88 -3.43
CA ASN A 41 4.92 1.61 -2.17
C ASN A 41 5.43 0.77 -0.98
N MET A 42 5.06 -0.52 -0.88
CA MET A 42 5.61 -1.43 0.13
C MET A 42 7.13 -1.48 0.10
N THR A 43 7.72 -1.67 -1.10
CA THR A 43 9.17 -1.71 -1.27
C THR A 43 9.84 -0.42 -0.80
N LYS A 44 9.21 0.74 -1.04
CA LYS A 44 9.72 2.03 -0.56
C LYS A 44 9.62 2.15 0.96
N MET A 45 8.50 1.75 1.54
CA MET A 45 8.31 1.76 3.00
C MET A 45 9.36 0.88 3.68
N THR A 46 9.59 -0.35 3.20
CA THR A 46 10.66 -1.23 3.68
C THR A 46 12.06 -0.58 3.58
N LYS A 47 12.36 0.08 2.46
CA LYS A 47 13.64 0.79 2.31
C LYS A 47 13.78 1.96 3.28
N ILE A 48 12.68 2.66 3.60
CA ILE A 48 12.69 3.76 4.56
C ILE A 48 12.87 3.23 5.98
N THR A 49 12.16 2.17 6.39
CA THR A 49 12.31 1.59 7.73
C THR A 49 13.74 1.11 7.98
N ILE A 50 14.36 0.44 7.01
CA ILE A 50 15.79 0.06 7.08
C ILE A 50 16.71 1.28 7.20
N LYS A 51 16.41 2.37 6.49
CA LYS A 51 17.20 3.61 6.59
C LYS A 51 17.07 4.26 7.97
N ILE A 52 15.86 4.26 8.55
CA ILE A 52 15.63 4.80 9.89
C ILE A 52 16.45 3.99 10.91
N ASP A 53 16.36 2.65 10.88
CA ASP A 53 17.15 1.75 11.73
C ASP A 53 18.66 2.05 11.64
N ARG A 54 19.19 2.15 10.43
CA ARG A 54 20.62 2.48 10.21
C ARG A 54 21.03 3.83 10.78
N ILE A 55 20.15 4.84 10.74
CA ILE A 55 20.44 6.15 11.32
C ILE A 55 20.51 6.04 12.85
N PHE A 56 19.60 5.29 13.48
CA PHE A 56 19.63 5.10 14.94
C PHE A 56 20.84 4.28 15.43
N LYS A 57 21.39 3.42 14.56
CA LYS A 57 22.63 2.66 14.80
C LYS A 57 23.92 3.47 14.57
N SER A 58 23.83 4.71 14.09
CA SER A 58 25.01 5.57 13.88
C SER A 58 25.34 6.42 15.11
N ASP A 59 26.61 6.81 15.24
CA ASP A 59 27.10 7.65 16.35
C ASP A 59 26.53 9.07 16.32
N ASN A 60 26.17 9.56 15.13
CA ASN A 60 25.62 10.90 14.95
C ASN A 60 24.27 10.84 14.21
N ILE A 61 23.19 11.05 14.96
CA ILE A 61 21.82 10.98 14.43
C ILE A 61 21.48 12.24 13.64
N ASP A 62 21.27 12.05 12.34
CA ASP A 62 20.74 13.08 11.45
C ASP A 62 19.20 13.19 11.61
N PHE A 63 18.77 13.96 12.61
CA PHE A 63 17.34 14.20 12.89
C PHE A 63 16.62 14.89 11.73
N THR A 64 17.28 15.80 11.01
CA THR A 64 16.69 16.45 9.82
C THR A 64 16.32 15.41 8.77
N ARG A 65 17.20 14.44 8.55
CA ARG A 65 16.93 13.32 7.65
C ARG A 65 15.85 12.38 8.19
N LEU A 66 15.82 12.10 9.50
CA LEU A 66 14.74 11.30 10.12
C LEU A 66 13.36 11.93 9.88
N VAL A 67 13.21 13.23 10.09
CA VAL A 67 11.95 13.96 9.84
C VAL A 67 11.56 13.87 8.35
N LYS A 68 12.52 14.08 7.44
CA LYS A 68 12.27 13.99 5.99
C LYS A 68 11.79 12.61 5.57
N ILE A 69 12.46 11.54 6.01
CA ILE A 69 12.09 10.17 5.63
C ILE A 69 10.85 9.70 6.38
N GLY A 70 10.59 10.16 7.60
CA GLY A 70 9.34 9.95 8.33
C GLY A 70 8.14 10.54 7.59
N LYS A 71 8.23 11.79 7.11
CA LYS A 71 7.18 12.41 6.28
C LYS A 71 6.92 11.63 4.99
N GLN A 72 7.97 11.07 4.36
CA GLN A 72 7.81 10.18 3.20
C GLN A 72 7.13 8.86 3.58
N LEU A 73 7.48 8.27 4.73
CA LEU A 73 6.85 7.05 5.24
C LEU A 73 5.36 7.27 5.53
N LYS A 74 5.02 8.36 6.24
CA LYS A 74 3.64 8.76 6.55
C LYS A 74 2.82 8.90 5.27
N LYS A 75 3.34 9.62 4.29
CA LYS A 75 2.68 9.79 2.98
C LYS A 75 2.41 8.45 2.29
N LEU A 76 3.37 7.52 2.31
CA LEU A 76 3.17 6.19 1.72
C LEU A 76 2.11 5.38 2.47
N GLY A 77 2.03 5.50 3.80
CA GLY A 77 0.99 4.86 4.61
C GLY A 77 -0.41 5.43 4.33
N ILE A 78 -0.53 6.74 4.14
CA ILE A 78 -1.80 7.39 3.75
C ILE A 78 -2.26 6.92 2.36
N GLU A 79 -1.33 6.83 1.40
CA GLU A 79 -1.63 6.39 0.02
C GLU A 79 -1.86 4.88 -0.10
N PHE A 80 -1.45 4.07 0.89
CA PHE A 80 -1.41 2.61 0.75
C PHE A 80 -2.80 1.96 0.56
N PRO A 81 -3.85 2.36 1.30
CA PRO A 81 -5.19 1.81 1.13
C PRO A 81 -5.81 2.05 -0.25
N ASP A 82 -5.46 3.15 -0.93
CA ASP A 82 -6.02 3.54 -2.24
C ASP A 82 -5.63 2.57 -3.35
N TYR A 83 -4.45 1.97 -3.21
CA TYR A 83 -3.91 0.98 -4.15
C TYR A 83 -4.15 -0.47 -3.68
N SER A 84 -4.86 -0.64 -2.57
CA SER A 84 -5.17 -1.94 -1.98
C SER A 84 -6.58 -2.36 -2.40
N LYS A 85 -6.69 -2.87 -3.64
CA LYS A 85 -7.91 -3.43 -4.22
C LYS A 85 -7.89 -4.96 -4.19
N PRO A 86 -9.05 -5.64 -4.26
CA PRO A 86 -9.14 -7.09 -4.27
C PRO A 86 -8.22 -7.76 -5.29
N ASP A 87 -7.13 -8.36 -4.79
CA ASP A 87 -6.24 -9.15 -5.63
C ASP A 87 -6.99 -10.37 -6.19
N SER A 88 -6.74 -10.73 -7.45
CA SER A 88 -6.88 -12.13 -7.88
C SER A 88 -6.01 -13.03 -6.99
N ASN A 89 -6.29 -14.33 -6.90
CA ASN A 89 -5.64 -15.30 -5.99
C ASN A 89 -4.08 -15.37 -6.02
N ARG A 90 -3.40 -14.53 -6.79
CA ARG A 90 -1.94 -14.48 -7.00
C ARG A 90 -1.20 -13.42 -6.16
N GLY A 91 -1.89 -12.60 -5.36
CA GLY A 91 -1.26 -11.55 -4.53
C GLY A 91 -0.67 -12.04 -3.19
N SER A 92 0.20 -11.21 -2.59
CA SER A 92 0.77 -11.42 -1.24
C SER A 92 -0.22 -11.13 -0.10
N SER A 93 -1.38 -10.54 -0.43
CA SER A 93 -2.45 -10.19 0.52
C SER A 93 -3.40 -11.36 0.74
N LYS A 94 -3.86 -11.57 1.97
CA LYS A 94 -4.97 -12.46 2.30
C LYS A 94 -6.29 -11.82 1.84
N SER A 95 -7.28 -12.64 1.49
CA SER A 95 -8.63 -12.16 1.15
C SER A 95 -9.31 -11.43 2.32
N SER A 96 -8.89 -11.71 3.56
CA SER A 96 -9.36 -11.03 4.77
C SER A 96 -9.15 -9.51 4.72
N MET A 97 -8.15 -9.03 3.98
CA MET A 97 -7.93 -7.58 3.81
C MET A 97 -9.11 -6.86 3.15
N TRP A 98 -9.92 -7.60 2.40
CA TRP A 98 -11.09 -7.10 1.67
C TRP A 98 -12.36 -7.35 2.44
N THR A 99 -12.50 -8.53 3.04
CA THR A 99 -13.70 -8.88 3.82
C THR A 99 -13.74 -8.20 5.19
N GLU A 100 -12.58 -7.85 5.75
CA GLU A 100 -12.43 -7.10 7.00
C GLU A 100 -11.82 -5.72 6.71
N ARG A 101 -12.38 -5.01 5.72
CA ARG A 101 -11.80 -3.76 5.18
C ARG A 101 -11.68 -2.66 6.22
N GLU A 102 -12.68 -2.48 7.08
CA GLU A 102 -12.66 -1.46 8.13
C GLU A 102 -11.50 -1.70 9.10
N LEU A 103 -11.34 -2.94 9.59
CA LEU A 103 -10.20 -3.30 10.43
C LEU A 103 -8.86 -3.08 9.73
N PHE A 104 -8.76 -3.37 8.43
CA PHE A 104 -7.55 -3.06 7.68
C PHE A 104 -7.26 -1.55 7.63
N LEU A 105 -8.29 -0.73 7.41
CA LEU A 105 -8.15 0.72 7.37
C LEU A 105 -7.74 1.28 8.73
N ASP A 106 -8.35 0.81 9.82
CA ASP A 106 -8.01 1.21 11.18
C ASP A 106 -6.56 0.84 11.51
N MET A 107 -6.14 -0.40 11.24
CA MET A 107 -4.75 -0.83 11.47
C MET A 107 -3.74 -0.05 10.60
N ASN A 108 -4.12 0.36 9.38
CA ASN A 108 -3.28 1.24 8.56
C ASN A 108 -3.20 2.65 9.17
N GLN A 109 -4.29 3.16 9.73
CA GLN A 109 -4.31 4.45 10.40
C GLN A 109 -3.47 4.44 11.68
N ASP A 110 -3.51 3.37 12.47
CA ASP A 110 -2.65 3.17 13.64
C ASP A 110 -1.15 3.28 13.27
N PHE A 111 -0.77 2.70 12.12
CA PHE A 111 0.58 2.87 11.56
C PHE A 111 0.87 4.34 11.21
N VAL A 112 -0.03 5.02 10.50
CA VAL A 112 0.13 6.42 10.09
C VAL A 112 0.30 7.34 11.29
N ASP A 113 -0.49 7.14 12.34
CA ASP A 113 -0.45 7.92 13.57
C ASP A 113 0.83 7.64 14.37
N SER A 114 1.27 6.38 14.41
CA SER A 114 2.54 6.00 15.03
C SER A 114 3.74 6.64 14.32
N VAL A 115 3.73 6.72 12.99
CA VAL A 115 4.75 7.45 12.22
C VAL A 115 4.72 8.95 12.53
N ASP A 116 3.55 9.54 12.73
CA ASP A 116 3.44 10.95 13.15
C ASP A 116 4.09 11.20 14.51
N GLY A 117 3.84 10.31 15.48
CA GLY A 117 4.51 10.34 16.78
C GLY A 117 6.04 10.27 16.66
N PHE A 118 6.56 9.41 15.76
CA PHE A 118 7.98 9.35 15.44
C PHE A 118 8.52 10.67 14.85
N ILE A 119 7.79 11.28 13.91
CA ILE A 119 8.19 12.56 13.29
C ILE A 119 8.29 13.65 14.35
N LEU A 120 7.27 13.79 15.21
CA LEU A 120 7.23 14.82 16.25
C LEU A 120 8.37 14.66 17.26
N ALA A 121 8.70 13.42 17.65
CA ALA A 121 9.84 13.13 18.52
C ALA A 121 11.18 13.48 17.84
N ALA A 122 11.32 13.15 16.54
CA ALA A 122 12.51 13.50 15.77
C ALA A 122 12.67 15.01 15.57
N GLU A 123 11.58 15.77 15.41
CA GLU A 123 11.59 17.23 15.34
C GLU A 123 12.10 17.87 16.64
N LYS A 124 11.82 17.24 17.79
CA LYS A 124 12.35 17.63 19.11
C LYS A 124 13.79 17.20 19.36
N LYS A 125 14.39 16.44 18.43
CA LYS A 125 15.72 15.84 18.56
C LYS A 125 15.87 14.91 19.78
N ASP A 126 14.76 14.30 20.19
CA ASP A 126 14.76 13.30 21.27
C ASP A 126 15.05 11.92 20.68
N LYS A 127 16.29 11.43 20.86
CA LYS A 127 16.73 10.14 20.33
C LYS A 127 15.91 8.98 20.89
N GLU A 128 15.70 8.97 22.21
CA GLU A 128 15.09 7.83 22.90
C GLU A 128 13.61 7.74 22.58
N ASP A 129 12.90 8.88 22.63
CA ASP A 129 11.48 8.92 22.27
C ASP A 129 11.29 8.64 20.78
N ALA A 130 12.11 9.21 19.89
CA ALA A 130 11.99 8.94 18.46
C ALA A 130 12.22 7.47 18.14
N TRP A 131 13.21 6.81 18.76
CA TRP A 131 13.44 5.39 18.59
C TRP A 131 12.26 4.55 19.13
N LYS A 132 11.77 4.88 20.33
CA LYS A 132 10.61 4.22 20.93
C LYS A 132 9.38 4.32 20.02
N LYS A 133 9.08 5.51 19.51
CA LYS A 133 7.94 5.74 18.59
C LYS A 133 8.12 5.04 17.25
N PHE A 134 9.35 4.99 16.72
CA PHE A 134 9.62 4.24 15.50
C PHE A 134 9.37 2.73 15.67
N LYS A 135 9.76 2.15 16.81
CA LYS A 135 9.45 0.75 17.11
C LYS A 135 7.94 0.48 17.16
N VAL A 136 7.15 1.37 17.77
CA VAL A 136 5.69 1.26 17.74
C VAL A 136 5.16 1.25 16.31
N ALA A 137 5.61 2.17 15.44
CA ALA A 137 5.22 2.16 14.03
C ALA A 137 5.62 0.86 13.29
N PHE A 138 6.78 0.29 13.64
CA PHE A 138 7.23 -0.98 13.11
C PHE A 138 6.37 -2.17 13.58
N ASP A 139 5.99 -2.18 14.85
CA ASP A 139 5.10 -3.19 15.43
C ASP A 139 3.71 -3.15 14.75
N GLU A 140 3.19 -1.96 14.42
CA GLU A 140 1.94 -1.85 13.66
C GLU A 140 2.05 -2.45 12.24
N CYS A 141 3.22 -2.32 11.60
CA CYS A 141 3.47 -3.01 10.33
C CYS A 141 3.41 -4.53 10.51
N GLN A 142 4.02 -5.05 11.58
CA GLN A 142 4.01 -6.50 11.87
C GLN A 142 2.60 -7.01 12.16
N ARG A 143 1.83 -6.30 12.99
CA ARG A 143 0.45 -6.64 13.33
C ARG A 143 -0.43 -6.70 12.07
N CYS A 144 -0.35 -5.67 11.23
CA CYS A 144 -1.11 -5.62 9.97
C CYS A 144 -0.70 -6.75 9.03
N HIS A 145 0.61 -6.99 8.83
CA HIS A 145 1.08 -8.09 8.00
C HIS A 145 0.67 -9.47 8.54
N HIS A 146 0.69 -9.68 9.86
CA HIS A 146 0.25 -10.94 10.45
C HIS A 146 -1.22 -11.23 10.11
N LYS A 147 -2.08 -10.21 10.20
CA LYS A 147 -3.51 -10.31 9.92
C LYS A 147 -3.81 -10.44 8.42
N PHE A 148 -3.16 -9.63 7.58
CA PHE A 148 -3.59 -9.40 6.20
C PHE A 148 -2.59 -9.82 5.12
N ALA A 149 -1.35 -10.21 5.45
CA ALA A 149 -0.39 -10.72 4.48
C ALA A 149 -0.22 -12.25 4.61
N ARG A 150 0.06 -12.93 3.49
CA ARG A 150 0.28 -14.39 3.44
C ARG A 150 1.70 -14.82 3.91
N ALA A 151 2.63 -13.86 4.10
CA ALA A 151 4.04 -13.98 4.53
C ALA A 151 4.93 -14.88 3.60
N LYS A 152 6.25 -14.70 3.43
CA LYS A 152 7.33 -14.18 4.30
C LYS A 152 7.64 -12.69 4.14
N ILE A 153 7.70 -11.98 5.25
CA ILE A 153 8.32 -10.66 5.35
C ILE A 153 9.36 -10.75 6.48
N ASN A 154 10.61 -11.06 6.16
CA ASN A 154 11.74 -10.91 7.10
C ASN A 154 12.06 -9.42 7.16
N LEU A 155 11.39 -8.70 8.04
CA LEU A 155 11.79 -7.34 8.40
C LEU A 155 12.62 -7.45 9.66
N LEU A 156 13.94 -7.32 9.46
CA LEU A 156 14.96 -7.27 10.50
C LEU A 156 15.07 -8.59 11.27
N GLU A 157 15.98 -9.46 10.82
CA GLU A 157 16.56 -10.47 11.70
C GLU A 157 17.45 -9.71 12.71
N ASP A 158 17.31 -10.07 13.98
CA ASP A 158 18.17 -9.59 15.08
C ASP A 158 19.66 -9.84 14.79
#